data_AF-A0A2D5JZW1-F1
#
_entry.id   AF-A0A2D5JZW1-F1
#
_cell.length_a   1.000
_cell.length_b   1.000
_cell.length_c   1.000
_cell.angle_alpha   90.00
_cell.angle_beta   90.00
_cell.angle_gamma   90.00
#
_symmetry.space_group_name_H-M   'P 1'
#
loop_
_entity.id
_entity.type
_entity.pdbx_description
1 polymer ?
#
loop_
_entity_poly.entity_id
_entity_poly.type
_entity_poly.pdbx_seq_one_letter_code
_entity_poly.pdbx_strand_id
1 'polypeptide(L)'
;IKKYKNIKGIFFGHIHQEFNSNINHIGIYGTPSTCIQFKSGKKTFELDVLPPAYRRIELGRNGTINSKVVWIDPCDRKKFIH
;
A
#
# COMPACT_ATOMS: atom_id res chain seq x y z
N ILE A 1 -0.80 -6.99 19.36
CA ILE A 1 -0.29 -5.61 19.11
C ILE A 1 -0.11 -4.84 20.43
N LYS A 2 -1.16 -4.66 21.26
CA LYS A 2 -1.07 -3.90 22.54
C LYS A 2 0.09 -4.30 23.49
N LYS A 3 0.50 -5.58 23.50
CA LYS A 3 1.61 -6.06 24.34
C LYS A 3 3.02 -5.62 23.88
N TYR A 4 3.17 -5.11 22.66
CA TYR A 4 4.46 -4.72 22.09
C TYR A 4 4.52 -3.20 21.93
N LYS A 5 5.26 -2.51 22.80
CA LYS A 5 5.34 -1.04 22.84
C LYS A 5 6.17 -0.41 21.71
N ASN A 6 6.96 -1.22 21.01
CA ASN A 6 7.93 -0.74 20.01
C ASN A 6 7.40 -0.80 18.56
N ILE A 7 6.17 -1.28 18.35
CA ILE A 7 5.55 -1.29 17.01
C ILE A 7 5.12 0.14 16.68
N LYS A 8 5.62 0.68 15.56
CA LYS A 8 5.30 2.03 15.07
C LYS A 8 4.37 2.05 13.85
N GLY A 9 4.25 0.93 13.14
CA GLY A 9 3.34 0.76 12.01
C GLY A 9 3.30 -0.69 11.52
N ILE A 10 2.26 -1.05 10.79
CA ILE A 10 2.06 -2.36 10.16
C ILE A 10 1.82 -2.15 8.67
N PHE A 11 2.53 -2.90 7.84
CA PHE A 11 2.36 -2.88 6.39
C PHE A 11 2.04 -4.28 5.89
N PHE A 12 1.09 -4.39 4.98
CA PHE A 12 0.68 -5.66 4.39
C PHE A 12 0.29 -5.51 2.93
N GLY A 13 0.29 -6.64 2.22
CA GLY A 13 -0.14 -6.76 0.82
C GLY A 13 -1.37 -7.67 0.71
N HIS A 14 -1.37 -8.56 -0.28
CA HIS A 14 -2.40 -9.58 -0.53
C HIS A 14 -3.77 -9.07 -0.98
N ILE A 15 -4.23 -7.92 -0.50
CA ILE A 15 -5.54 -7.35 -0.87
C ILE A 15 -5.52 -6.56 -2.19
N HIS A 16 -4.34 -6.27 -2.74
CA HIS A 16 -4.16 -5.53 -4.00
C HIS A 16 -4.84 -4.15 -4.03
N GLN A 17 -4.99 -3.52 -2.86
CA GLN A 17 -5.72 -2.27 -2.66
C GLN A 17 -4.96 -1.37 -1.69
N GLU A 18 -5.16 -0.06 -1.83
CA GLU A 18 -4.74 0.89 -0.81
C GLU A 18 -5.64 0.76 0.41
N PHE A 19 -5.02 0.52 1.57
CA PHE A 19 -5.70 0.54 2.86
C PHE A 19 -4.92 1.43 3.82
N ASN A 20 -5.62 2.27 4.57
CA ASN A 20 -5.03 3.10 5.61
C ASN A 20 -5.98 3.09 6.83
N SER A 21 -5.50 2.62 7.97
CA SER A 21 -6.25 2.61 9.22
C SER A 21 -5.32 2.82 10.41
N ASN A 22 -5.87 2.89 11.61
CA ASN A 22 -5.12 3.05 12.84
C ASN A 22 -5.72 2.20 13.96
N ILE A 23 -4.85 1.52 14.72
CA ILE A 23 -5.24 0.82 15.95
C ILE A 23 -4.31 1.26 17.09
N ASN A 24 -4.87 1.93 18.11
CA ASN A 24 -4.12 2.44 19.27
C ASN A 24 -2.89 3.28 18.86
N HIS A 25 -3.07 4.23 17.95
CA HIS A 25 -2.03 5.10 17.38
C HIS A 25 -1.02 4.40 16.45
N ILE A 26 -1.17 3.10 16.19
CA ILE A 26 -0.33 2.36 15.24
C ILE A 26 -1.02 2.37 13.87
N GLY A 27 -0.36 2.96 12.87
CA GLY A 27 -0.83 2.96 11.50
C GLY A 27 -0.80 1.56 10.88
N ILE A 28 -1.85 1.21 10.13
CA ILE A 28 -1.99 -0.05 9.42
C ILE A 28 -2.21 0.27 7.94
N TYR A 29 -1.32 -0.24 7.09
CA TYR A 29 -1.21 0.17 5.69
C TYR A 29 -1.25 -1.04 4.75
N GLY A 30 -2.27 -1.09 3.89
CA GLY A 30 -2.32 -2.03 2.76
C GLY A 30 -1.69 -1.40 1.54
N THR A 31 -0.88 -2.18 0.82
CA THR A 31 -0.20 -1.73 -0.39
C THR A 31 -0.86 -2.35 -1.62
N PRO A 32 -1.22 -1.54 -2.63
CA PRO A 32 -1.66 -2.07 -3.91
C PRO A 32 -0.54 -2.88 -4.59
N SER A 33 -0.88 -3.63 -5.64
CA SER A 33 0.09 -4.50 -6.31
C SER A 33 0.87 -3.73 -7.36
N THR A 34 2.09 -4.18 -7.62
CA THR A 34 2.93 -3.71 -8.72
C THR A 34 2.48 -4.23 -10.09
N CYS A 35 1.37 -4.97 -10.17
CA CYS A 35 0.80 -5.48 -11.42
C CYS A 35 -0.72 -5.27 -11.52
N ILE A 36 -1.50 -6.33 -11.31
CA ILE A 36 -2.97 -6.34 -11.42
C ILE A 36 -3.63 -5.96 -10.10
N GLN A 37 -4.80 -5.34 -10.20
CA GLN A 37 -5.60 -4.94 -9.05
C GLN A 37 -6.89 -5.75 -8.99
N PHE A 38 -7.36 -6.02 -7.77
CA PHE A 38 -8.59 -6.78 -7.55
C PHE A 38 -9.71 -5.81 -7.15
N LYS A 39 -10.86 -5.99 -7.79
CA LYS A 39 -12.01 -5.13 -7.58
C LYS A 39 -12.60 -5.35 -6.19
N SER A 40 -12.71 -4.28 -5.40
CA SER A 40 -13.22 -4.37 -4.04
C SER A 40 -14.72 -4.68 -3.98
N GLY A 41 -15.15 -5.36 -2.91
CA GLY A 41 -16.57 -5.65 -2.65
C GLY A 41 -17.23 -6.71 -3.54
N LYS A 42 -16.44 -7.44 -4.35
CA LYS A 42 -16.94 -8.50 -5.22
C LYS A 42 -16.86 -9.87 -4.54
N LYS A 43 -17.94 -10.67 -4.65
CA LYS A 43 -17.99 -12.05 -4.15
C LYS A 43 -17.22 -13.02 -5.05
N THR A 44 -17.09 -12.68 -6.32
CA THR A 44 -16.31 -13.40 -7.34
C THR A 44 -15.04 -12.64 -7.66
N PHE A 45 -13.99 -13.37 -8.04
CA PHE A 45 -12.74 -12.76 -8.48
C PHE A 45 -12.97 -11.90 -9.73
N GLU A 46 -12.69 -10.60 -9.61
CA GLU A 46 -12.77 -9.62 -10.70
C GLU A 46 -11.51 -8.75 -10.69
N LEU A 47 -10.94 -8.50 -11.87
CA LEU A 47 -9.83 -7.57 -12.05
C LEU A 47 -10.35 -6.12 -12.06
N ASP A 48 -9.56 -5.21 -11.51
CA ASP A 48 -9.77 -3.77 -11.57
C ASP A 48 -8.99 -3.15 -12.73
N VAL A 49 -9.45 -1.98 -13.21
CA VAL A 49 -8.79 -1.20 -14.28
C VAL A 49 -7.73 -0.26 -13.75
N LEU A 50 -7.56 -0.20 -12.43
CA LEU A 50 -6.51 0.60 -11.78
C LEU A 50 -5.11 0.15 -12.23
N PRO A 51 -4.19 1.11 -12.43
CA PRO A 51 -2.83 0.79 -12.83
C PRO A 51 -2.04 0.14 -11.68
N PRO A 52 -0.84 -0.40 -11.97
CA PRO A 52 0.12 -0.78 -10.93
C PRO A 52 0.41 0.35 -9.94
N ALA A 53 0.67 -0.01 -8.70
CA ALA A 53 1.11 0.93 -7.68
C ALA A 53 2.17 0.31 -6.74
N TYR A 54 2.87 1.19 -6.03
CA TYR A 54 3.74 0.83 -4.92
C TYR A 54 3.55 1.81 -3.77
N ARG A 55 4.06 1.50 -2.58
CA ARG A 55 4.01 2.40 -1.41
C ARG A 55 5.42 2.82 -1.03
N ARG A 56 5.68 4.13 -1.01
CA ARG A 56 6.90 4.71 -0.48
C ARG A 56 6.76 4.86 1.04
N ILE A 57 7.79 4.43 1.78
CA ILE A 57 7.84 4.50 3.23
C ILE A 57 9.08 5.30 3.63
N GLU A 58 8.87 6.37 4.37
CA GLU A 58 9.91 7.25 4.91
C GLU A 58 9.89 7.15 6.44
N LEU A 59 11.01 6.71 7.02
CA LEU A 59 11.15 6.47 8.45
C LEU A 59 11.97 7.59 9.10
N GLY A 60 11.35 8.34 9.99
CA GLY A 60 12.00 9.38 10.79
C GLY A 60 12.76 8.80 11.98
N ARG A 61 13.83 9.48 12.40
CA ARG A 61 14.66 9.09 13.57
C ARG A 61 13.88 9.06 14.89
N ASN A 62 12.81 9.84 14.99
CA ASN A 62 11.89 9.89 16.14
C ASN A 62 10.79 8.81 16.08
N GLY A 63 10.84 7.90 15.11
CA GLY A 63 9.83 6.85 14.92
C GLY A 63 8.58 7.29 14.16
N THR A 64 8.57 8.50 13.57
CA THR A 64 7.51 8.90 12.64
C THR A 64 7.58 8.07 11.36
N ILE A 65 6.40 7.72 10.84
CA ILE A 65 6.27 7.02 9.56
C ILE A 65 5.50 7.94 8.63
N ASN A 66 6.14 8.36 7.54
CA ASN A 66 5.46 9.00 6.42
C ASN A 66 5.34 7.96 5.29
N SER A 67 4.15 7.87 4.70
CA SER A 67 3.80 6.78 3.79
C SER A 67 2.87 7.28 2.72
N LYS A 68 3.19 6.97 1.45
CA LYS A 68 2.39 7.40 0.30
C LYS A 68 2.32 6.30 -0.74
N VAL A 69 1.12 6.03 -1.24
CA VAL A 69 0.92 5.21 -2.44
C VAL A 69 1.27 6.03 -3.68
N VAL A 70 2.05 5.42 -4.58
CA VAL A 70 2.42 5.97 -5.87
C VAL A 70 1.88 5.05 -6.94
N TRP A 71 0.95 5.57 -7.74
CA TRP A 71 0.39 4.90 -8.90
C TRP A 71 1.28 5.15 -10.12
N ILE A 72 1.53 4.10 -10.89
CA ILE A 72 2.33 4.19 -12.12
C ILE A 72 1.38 4.58 -13.25
N ASP A 73 1.56 5.78 -13.81
CA ASP A 73 0.81 6.18 -14.98
C ASP A 73 1.10 5.18 -16.12
N PRO A 74 0.09 4.64 -16.82
CA PRO A 74 0.30 3.83 -18.02
C PRO A 74 1.25 4.48 -19.05
N CYS A 75 1.31 5.81 -19.10
CA CYS A 75 2.22 6.59 -19.94
C CYS A 75 3.69 6.51 -19.48
N ASP A 76 3.95 6.35 -18.18
CA ASP A 76 5.31 6.24 -17.63
C ASP A 76 5.99 4.90 -17.94
N ARG A 77 5.23 3.87 -18.39
CA ARG A 77 5.80 2.59 -18.83
C ARG A 77 6.77 2.71 -20.01
N LYS A 78 6.67 3.77 -20.82
CA LYS A 78 7.58 4.00 -21.96
C LYS A 78 8.98 4.48 -21.55
N LYS A 79 9.20 4.88 -20.29
CA LYS A 79 10.48 5.43 -19.84
C LYS A 79 11.47 4.39 -19.29
N PHE A 80 11.01 3.16 -19.02
CA PHE A 80 11.81 2.13 -18.33
C PHE A 80 12.18 0.93 -19.21
N ILE A 81 11.94 1.04 -20.52
CA ILE A 81 12.40 0.09 -21.53
C ILE A 81 13.26 0.86 -22.52
N HIS A 82 14.55 0.97 -22.20
CA HIS A 82 15.67 1.22 -23.12
C HIS A 82 16.83 0.35 -22.64
#